data_AF-A0A1T0A4M0-F1
#
_entry.id   AF-A0A1T0A4M0-F1
#
_cell.length_a   1.000
_cell.length_b   1.000
_cell.length_c   1.000
_cell.angle_alpha   90.00
_cell.angle_beta   90.00
_cell.angle_gamma   90.00
#
_symmetry.space_group_name_H-M   'P 1'
#
loop_
_entity.id
_entity.type
_entity.pdbx_description
1 polymer ?
#
loop_
_entity_poly.entity_id
_entity_poly.type
_entity_poly.pdbx_seq_one_letter_code
_entity_poly.pdbx_strand_id
1 'polypeptide(L)'
;MYFREGYTKFPYRPSNGSEDCQNPTPNAGGIDLVNHPEKIDEILEIAQLPELKTTLIELNKPDSPFITLGCSHWIGKYDNSHFSYIEFTFKDAKIADNFNFLVQLEKDLHLFFIEKLTTGFTKEQRDSYATYLKDQVQVYFRKIQYQDDLELRNLLGLEFHFQDRQMVDFHHKALRHFLTQYLVLPL
;
A
#
# COMPACT_ATOMS: atom_id res chain seq x y z
N MET A 1 15.28 0.50 -2.70
CA MET A 1 14.27 1.57 -2.76
C MET A 1 14.76 2.68 -3.69
N TYR A 2 14.28 2.69 -4.95
CA TYR A 2 14.57 3.79 -5.88
C TYR A 2 13.66 4.96 -5.51
N PHE A 3 14.19 5.94 -4.78
CA PHE A 3 13.50 7.23 -4.62
C PHE A 3 13.41 7.88 -6.00
N ARG A 4 12.24 7.81 -6.64
CA ARG A 4 11.98 8.59 -7.86
C ARG A 4 11.82 10.05 -7.44
N GLU A 5 12.86 10.85 -7.65
CA GLU A 5 12.79 12.31 -7.60
C GLU A 5 11.53 12.78 -8.35
N GLY A 6 10.63 13.50 -7.67
CA GLY A 6 9.43 14.07 -8.28
C GLY A 6 8.09 13.70 -7.64
N TYR A 7 8.00 12.65 -6.83
CA TYR A 7 6.76 12.23 -6.16
C TYR A 7 6.64 12.78 -4.72
N THR A 8 7.04 14.03 -4.47
CA THR A 8 7.08 14.63 -3.11
C THR A 8 5.90 15.55 -2.77
N LYS A 9 5.08 15.91 -3.76
CA LYS A 9 3.84 16.67 -3.59
C LYS A 9 2.68 15.95 -4.26
N PHE A 10 1.60 15.68 -3.53
CA PHE A 10 0.36 15.12 -4.03
C PHE A 10 -0.62 16.26 -4.41
N PRO A 11 -1.35 16.19 -5.54
CA PRO A 11 -1.37 15.09 -6.51
C PRO A 11 -0.13 15.04 -7.39
N TYR A 12 0.31 13.81 -7.71
CA TYR A 12 1.46 13.57 -8.58
C TYR A 12 1.14 13.89 -10.04
N ARG A 13 2.18 14.20 -10.82
CA ARG A 13 2.04 14.41 -12.26
C ARG A 13 1.87 13.07 -12.98
N PRO A 14 1.01 13.00 -14.02
CA PRO A 14 0.92 11.83 -14.86
C PRO A 14 2.22 11.58 -15.64
N SER A 15 2.43 10.34 -16.06
CA SER A 15 3.56 9.94 -16.91
C SER A 15 3.22 8.75 -17.79
N ASN A 16 4.10 8.41 -18.73
CA ASN A 16 3.90 7.27 -19.62
C ASN A 16 3.99 5.91 -18.90
N GLY A 17 4.33 5.88 -17.62
CA GLY A 17 4.51 4.65 -16.85
C GLY A 17 5.85 3.95 -17.11
N SER A 18 5.90 2.65 -16.83
CA SER A 18 7.09 1.81 -17.06
C SER A 18 6.85 0.85 -18.21
N GLU A 19 7.74 0.85 -19.21
CA GLU A 19 7.78 -0.17 -20.26
C GLU A 19 8.57 -1.42 -19.85
N ASP A 20 9.21 -1.40 -18.68
CA ASP A 20 10.00 -2.51 -18.14
C ASP A 20 9.16 -3.45 -17.26
N CYS A 21 8.01 -3.87 -17.78
CA CYS A 21 7.14 -4.88 -17.18
C CYS A 21 6.28 -5.54 -18.26
N GLN A 22 5.61 -6.65 -17.93
CA GLN A 22 4.74 -7.34 -18.89
C GLN A 22 3.36 -6.67 -19.04
N ASN A 23 2.99 -5.81 -18.09
CA ASN A 23 1.70 -5.13 -18.03
C ASN A 23 1.88 -3.60 -17.99
N PRO A 24 2.54 -2.99 -19.00
CA PRO A 24 2.75 -1.56 -19.02
C PRO A 24 1.42 -0.82 -19.07
N THR A 25 1.30 0.22 -18.25
CA THR A 25 0.14 1.09 -18.16
C THR A 25 0.63 2.53 -18.00
N PRO A 26 -0.07 3.52 -18.61
CA PRO A 26 0.21 4.92 -18.31
C PRO A 26 -0.09 5.20 -16.84
N ASN A 27 0.69 6.09 -16.23
CA ASN A 27 0.42 6.55 -14.87
C ASN A 27 -0.45 7.80 -14.92
N ALA A 28 -1.65 7.71 -14.36
CA ALA A 28 -2.63 8.80 -14.35
C ALA A 28 -2.27 9.96 -13.40
N GLY A 29 -1.17 9.85 -12.65
CA GLY A 29 -0.79 10.78 -11.59
C GLY A 29 -1.52 10.50 -10.28
N GLY A 30 -1.49 11.48 -9.38
CA GLY A 30 -2.21 11.37 -8.10
C GLY A 30 -3.69 11.66 -8.29
N ILE A 31 -4.54 10.68 -7.98
CA ILE A 31 -6.00 10.82 -8.01
C ILE A 31 -6.51 10.98 -6.59
N ASP A 32 -7.20 12.09 -6.32
CA ASP A 32 -7.85 12.34 -5.03
C ASP A 32 -9.13 11.50 -4.90
N LEU A 33 -8.96 10.24 -4.50
CA LEU A 33 -10.07 9.30 -4.32
C LEU A 33 -10.99 9.65 -3.15
N VAL A 34 -10.60 10.57 -2.26
CA VAL A 34 -11.48 11.04 -1.17
C VAL A 34 -12.59 11.90 -1.74
N ASN A 35 -12.23 12.84 -2.62
CA ASN A 35 -13.19 13.76 -3.26
C ASN A 35 -13.74 13.25 -4.60
N HIS A 36 -13.02 12.33 -5.25
CA HIS A 36 -13.38 11.77 -6.56
C HIS A 36 -13.32 10.23 -6.57
N PRO A 37 -14.09 9.53 -5.72
CA PRO A 37 -14.08 8.07 -5.66
C PRO A 37 -14.54 7.41 -6.98
N GLU A 38 -15.32 8.12 -7.80
CA GLU A 38 -15.76 7.67 -9.13
C GLU A 38 -14.59 7.44 -10.11
N LYS A 39 -13.42 8.02 -9.84
CA LYS A 39 -12.22 7.92 -10.69
C LYS A 39 -11.36 6.69 -10.41
N ILE A 40 -11.79 5.77 -9.54
CA ILE A 40 -11.02 4.57 -9.21
C ILE A 40 -10.63 3.73 -10.43
N ASP A 41 -11.48 3.71 -11.46
CA ASP A 41 -11.24 2.97 -12.71
C ASP A 41 -10.22 3.64 -13.65
N GLU A 42 -9.78 4.87 -13.34
CA GLU A 42 -8.70 5.54 -14.09
C GLU A 42 -7.31 5.01 -13.69
N ILE A 43 -7.20 4.29 -12.56
CA ILE A 43 -5.93 3.69 -12.08
C ILE A 43 -5.70 2.34 -12.76
N LEU A 44 -5.21 2.38 -13.99
CA LEU A 44 -4.99 1.19 -14.81
C LEU A 44 -3.93 0.26 -14.23
N GLU A 45 -2.97 0.78 -13.45
CA GLU A 45 -1.89 0.01 -12.83
C GLU A 45 -2.40 -1.14 -11.96
N ILE A 46 -3.64 -1.08 -11.46
CA ILE A 46 -4.17 -2.06 -10.51
C ILE A 46 -5.31 -2.92 -11.09
N ALA A 47 -5.56 -2.86 -12.40
CA ALA A 47 -6.68 -3.54 -13.04
C ALA A 47 -6.72 -5.07 -12.78
N GLN A 48 -5.56 -5.68 -12.48
CA GLN A 48 -5.44 -7.11 -12.19
C GLN A 48 -5.49 -7.47 -10.69
N LEU A 49 -5.63 -6.50 -9.79
CA LEU A 49 -5.66 -6.68 -8.33
C LEU A 49 -6.98 -6.16 -7.74
N PRO A 50 -8.08 -6.94 -7.82
CA PRO A 50 -9.39 -6.50 -7.32
C PRO A 50 -9.41 -6.26 -5.81
N GLU A 51 -8.59 -6.97 -5.02
CA GLU A 51 -8.52 -6.71 -3.57
C GLU A 51 -7.81 -5.39 -3.30
N LEU A 52 -6.74 -5.03 -4.03
CA LEU A 52 -6.13 -3.69 -3.95
C LEU A 52 -7.13 -2.59 -4.33
N LYS A 53 -7.89 -2.76 -5.42
CA LYS A 53 -8.94 -1.81 -5.80
C LYS A 53 -9.95 -1.60 -4.67
N THR A 54 -10.41 -2.70 -4.07
CA THR A 54 -11.34 -2.65 -2.93
C THR A 54 -10.70 -2.00 -1.71
N THR A 55 -9.41 -2.24 -1.45
CA THR A 55 -8.64 -1.57 -0.41
C THR A 55 -8.61 -0.06 -0.62
N LEU A 56 -8.31 0.42 -1.84
CA LEU A 56 -8.33 1.86 -2.13
C LEU A 56 -9.72 2.46 -1.88
N ILE A 57 -10.79 1.79 -2.31
CA ILE A 57 -12.17 2.27 -2.08
C ILE A 57 -12.46 2.41 -0.58
N GLU A 58 -12.17 1.38 0.22
CA GLU A 58 -12.43 1.40 1.66
C GLU A 58 -11.58 2.45 2.39
N LEU A 59 -10.29 2.56 2.04
CA LEU A 59 -9.39 3.51 2.70
C LEU A 59 -9.70 4.97 2.37
N ASN A 60 -10.36 5.28 1.25
CA ASN A 60 -10.74 6.66 0.90
C ASN A 60 -12.17 7.04 1.25
N LYS A 61 -12.94 6.17 1.93
CA LYS A 61 -14.30 6.54 2.37
C LYS A 61 -14.28 7.81 3.24
N PRO A 62 -15.38 8.61 3.25
CA PRO A 62 -15.45 9.84 4.06
C PRO A 62 -15.13 9.61 5.54
N ASP A 63 -15.61 8.50 6.10
CA ASP A 63 -15.45 8.08 7.50
C ASP A 63 -14.15 7.30 7.79
N SER A 64 -13.41 6.89 6.75
CA SER A 64 -12.09 6.29 6.92
C SER A 64 -11.08 7.32 7.44
N PRO A 65 -10.13 6.95 8.33
CA PRO A 65 -9.08 7.86 8.80
C PRO A 65 -7.94 8.01 7.79
N PHE A 66 -7.98 7.35 6.63
CA PHE A 66 -6.88 7.27 5.69
C PHE A 66 -7.09 8.11 4.42
N ILE A 67 -5.99 8.36 3.72
CA ILE A 67 -5.94 8.91 2.36
C ILE A 67 -4.92 8.07 1.59
N THR A 68 -5.30 7.49 0.44
CA THR A 68 -4.32 6.79 -0.40
C THR A 68 -3.68 7.75 -1.37
N LEU A 69 -2.37 7.61 -1.58
CA LEU A 69 -1.57 8.58 -2.32
C LEU A 69 -0.97 7.98 -3.59
N GLY A 70 -0.68 6.68 -3.60
CA GLY A 70 -0.08 5.98 -4.74
C GLY A 70 -0.29 4.48 -4.64
N CYS A 71 -0.28 3.80 -5.78
CA CYS A 71 -0.33 2.35 -5.86
C CYS A 71 0.13 1.89 -7.23
N SER A 72 0.52 0.62 -7.34
CA SER A 72 0.78 0.00 -8.64
C SER A 72 0.79 -1.53 -8.52
N HIS A 73 0.68 -2.20 -9.67
CA HIS A 73 1.04 -3.61 -9.84
C HIS A 73 1.85 -3.79 -11.13
N TRP A 74 3.03 -4.40 -11.01
CA TRP A 74 3.92 -4.74 -12.12
C TRP A 74 4.22 -6.23 -12.12
N ILE A 75 4.29 -6.81 -13.31
CA ILE A 75 4.72 -8.17 -13.56
C ILE A 75 6.11 -8.10 -14.18
N GLY A 76 7.10 -8.68 -13.50
CA GLY A 76 8.50 -8.69 -13.89
C GLY A 76 8.68 -9.29 -15.28
N LYS A 77 9.39 -8.57 -16.15
CA LYS A 77 9.54 -8.90 -17.57
C LYS A 77 10.22 -10.25 -17.83
N TYR A 78 11.07 -10.69 -16.90
CA TYR A 78 11.96 -11.84 -17.09
C TYR A 78 11.63 -13.04 -16.19
N ASP A 79 11.05 -12.80 -15.02
CA ASP A 79 10.85 -13.82 -13.99
C ASP A 79 9.37 -14.07 -13.65
N ASN A 80 8.46 -13.31 -14.26
CA ASN A 80 7.03 -13.30 -13.94
C ASN A 80 6.73 -12.96 -12.47
N SER A 81 7.67 -12.37 -11.73
CA SER A 81 7.41 -11.98 -10.35
C SER A 81 6.39 -10.83 -10.31
N HIS A 82 5.55 -10.82 -9.29
CA HIS A 82 4.52 -9.82 -9.09
C HIS A 82 5.00 -8.85 -8.01
N PHE A 83 5.21 -7.60 -8.40
CA PHE A 83 5.46 -6.49 -7.50
C PHE A 83 4.22 -5.60 -7.41
N SER A 84 3.79 -5.26 -6.21
CA SER A 84 2.73 -4.29 -6.00
C SER A 84 3.02 -3.43 -4.79
N TYR A 85 2.51 -2.21 -4.78
CA TYR A 85 2.57 -1.38 -3.59
C TYR A 85 1.29 -0.57 -3.41
N ILE A 86 1.10 -0.10 -2.19
CA ILE A 86 0.14 0.93 -1.82
C ILE A 86 0.82 1.93 -0.89
N GLU A 87 0.54 3.20 -1.10
CA GLU A 87 0.97 4.32 -0.27
C GLU A 87 -0.26 5.02 0.31
N PHE A 88 -0.23 5.33 1.60
CA PHE A 88 -1.29 6.06 2.26
C PHE A 88 -0.76 6.92 3.41
N THR A 89 -1.58 7.86 3.87
CA THR A 89 -1.33 8.66 5.07
C THR A 89 -2.60 8.75 5.91
N PHE A 90 -2.50 9.27 7.14
CA PHE A 90 -3.64 9.54 7.99
C PHE A 90 -4.21 10.94 7.71
N LYS A 91 -5.54 11.06 7.67
CA LYS A 91 -6.26 12.33 7.55
C LYS A 91 -5.93 13.29 8.70
N ASP A 92 -5.72 12.76 9.91
CA ASP A 92 -5.23 13.55 11.06
C ASP A 92 -3.71 13.69 11.01
N ALA A 93 -3.21 14.93 10.98
CA ALA A 93 -1.78 15.23 10.89
C ALA A 93 -1.02 14.79 12.13
N LYS A 94 -1.65 14.84 13.31
CA LYS A 94 -1.02 14.40 14.55
C LYS A 94 -0.75 12.90 14.53
N ILE A 95 -1.69 12.12 13.97
CA ILE A 95 -1.50 10.67 13.80
C ILE A 95 -0.45 10.41 12.72
N ALA A 96 -0.56 11.09 11.57
CA ALA A 96 0.41 10.97 10.48
C ALA A 96 1.84 11.29 10.92
N ASP A 97 2.04 12.24 11.84
CA ASP A 97 3.36 12.64 12.32
C ASP A 97 3.82 11.93 13.60
N ASN A 98 2.97 11.07 14.19
CA ASN A 98 3.36 10.24 15.32
C ASN A 98 4.21 9.04 14.88
N PHE A 99 5.51 9.26 14.70
CA PHE A 99 6.42 8.23 14.21
C PHE A 99 6.51 6.99 15.12
N ASN A 100 6.36 7.14 16.44
CA ASN A 100 6.34 5.99 17.36
C ASN A 100 5.12 5.10 17.12
N PHE A 101 3.95 5.70 16.90
CA PHE A 101 2.75 4.97 16.52
C PHE A 101 2.92 4.27 15.18
N LEU A 102 3.50 4.95 14.19
CA LEU A 102 3.76 4.40 12.86
C LEU A 102 4.69 3.18 12.89
N VAL A 103 5.77 3.22 13.68
CA VAL A 103 6.67 2.07 13.88
C VAL A 103 5.97 0.93 14.63
N GLN A 104 5.06 1.25 15.56
CA GLN A 104 4.28 0.22 16.24
C GLN A 104 3.26 -0.44 15.30
N LEU A 105 2.57 0.35 14.47
CA LEU A 105 1.66 -0.12 13.44
C LEU A 105 2.36 -1.10 12.50
N GLU A 106 3.57 -0.79 12.04
CA GLU A 106 4.37 -1.69 11.20
C GLU A 106 4.58 -3.05 11.88
N LYS A 107 4.96 -3.06 13.16
CA LYS A 107 5.17 -4.30 13.92
C LYS A 107 3.88 -5.09 14.06
N ASP A 108 2.79 -4.43 14.38
CA ASP A 108 1.48 -5.05 14.57
C ASP A 108 0.95 -5.62 13.24
N LEU A 109 1.19 -4.94 12.12
CA LEU A 109 0.85 -5.42 10.78
C LEU A 109 1.62 -6.70 10.43
N HIS A 110 2.92 -6.76 10.70
CA HIS A 110 3.72 -7.96 10.46
C HIS A 110 3.24 -9.14 11.30
N LEU A 111 2.95 -8.92 12.59
CA LEU A 111 2.37 -9.94 13.46
C LEU A 111 1.01 -10.40 12.95
N PHE A 112 0.15 -9.46 12.53
CA PHE A 112 -1.15 -9.75 11.97
C PHE A 112 -1.07 -10.64 10.72
N PHE A 113 -0.17 -10.35 9.79
CA PHE A 113 0.03 -11.18 8.60
C PHE A 113 0.45 -12.61 8.99
N ILE A 114 1.42 -12.75 9.90
CA ILE A 114 1.85 -14.08 10.35
C ILE A 114 0.67 -14.81 11.00
N GLU A 115 -0.04 -14.19 11.94
CA GLU A 115 -1.12 -14.83 12.68
C GLU A 115 -2.31 -15.22 11.81
N LYS A 116 -2.79 -14.30 10.97
CA LYS A 116 -4.02 -14.52 10.19
C LYS A 116 -3.77 -15.41 8.98
N LEU A 117 -2.66 -15.21 8.27
CA LEU A 117 -2.37 -15.92 7.02
C LEU A 117 -1.80 -17.32 7.25
N THR A 118 -1.37 -17.65 8.49
CA THR A 118 -0.93 -19.00 8.89
C THR A 118 -1.92 -19.71 9.80
N THR A 119 -3.21 -19.33 9.76
CA THR A 119 -4.25 -20.02 10.53
C THR A 119 -4.29 -21.50 10.14
N GLY A 120 -4.11 -22.40 11.11
CA GLY A 120 -4.07 -23.85 10.88
C GLY A 120 -2.69 -24.42 10.54
N PHE A 121 -1.65 -23.58 10.40
CA PHE A 121 -0.28 -24.04 10.19
C PHE A 121 0.30 -24.63 11.48
N THR A 122 1.24 -25.57 11.33
CA THR A 122 2.13 -25.97 12.43
C THR A 122 3.06 -24.83 12.82
N LYS A 123 3.71 -24.92 13.99
CA LYS A 123 4.71 -23.93 14.41
C LYS A 123 5.83 -23.78 13.38
N GLU A 124 6.36 -24.89 12.87
CA GLU A 124 7.43 -24.89 11.87
C GLU A 124 7.01 -24.19 10.56
N GLN A 125 5.80 -24.46 10.08
CA GLN A 125 5.25 -23.80 8.90
C GLN A 125 5.07 -22.29 9.12
N ARG A 126 4.62 -21.88 10.31
CA ARG A 126 4.50 -20.47 10.68
C ARG A 126 5.87 -19.78 10.73
N ASP A 127 6.86 -20.40 11.36
CA ASP A 127 8.21 -19.84 11.49
C ASP A 127 8.89 -19.70 10.11
N SER A 128 8.66 -20.68 9.22
CA SER A 128 9.09 -20.62 7.82
C SER A 128 8.41 -19.48 7.06
N TYR A 129 7.08 -19.36 7.16
CA TYR A 129 6.33 -18.27 6.53
C TYR A 129 6.74 -16.89 7.06
N ALA A 130 6.97 -16.76 8.37
CA ALA A 130 7.46 -15.52 8.98
C ALA A 130 8.84 -15.10 8.47
N THR A 131 9.70 -16.08 8.16
CA THR A 131 11.02 -15.82 7.54
C THR A 131 10.84 -15.38 6.09
N TYR A 132 10.04 -16.10 5.32
CA TYR A 132 9.71 -15.77 3.93
C TYR A 132 9.12 -14.36 3.80
N LEU A 133 8.17 -14.00 4.66
CA LEU A 133 7.46 -12.73 4.60
C LEU A 133 8.38 -11.50 4.69
N LYS A 134 9.50 -11.60 5.44
CA LYS A 134 10.47 -10.51 5.59
C LYS A 134 11.09 -10.06 4.25
N ASP A 135 11.25 -11.00 3.32
CA ASP A 135 11.83 -10.72 2.02
C ASP A 135 10.77 -10.29 0.99
N GLN A 136 9.50 -10.62 1.24
CA GLN A 136 8.39 -10.38 0.30
C GLN A 136 7.57 -9.14 0.64
N VAL A 137 7.62 -8.67 1.89
CA VAL A 137 6.83 -7.54 2.37
C VAL A 137 7.75 -6.52 2.99
N GLN A 138 7.71 -5.30 2.46
CA GLN A 138 8.52 -4.19 2.96
C GLN A 138 7.63 -3.01 3.28
N VAL A 139 7.83 -2.45 4.47
CA VAL A 139 7.19 -1.20 4.89
C VAL A 139 8.23 -0.09 4.77
N TYR A 140 7.82 1.07 4.27
CA TYR A 140 8.65 2.25 4.25
C TYR A 140 7.87 3.50 4.64
N PHE A 141 8.61 4.50 5.09
CA PHE A 141 8.08 5.81 5.45
C PHE A 141 8.75 6.87 4.60
N ARG A 142 7.99 7.86 4.15
CA ARG A 142 8.55 9.04 3.51
C ARG A 142 7.73 10.29 3.82
N LYS A 143 8.37 11.45 3.73
CA LYS A 143 7.68 12.72 3.84
C LYS A 143 6.98 13.07 2.52
N ILE A 144 5.78 13.61 2.63
CA ILE A 144 4.96 14.05 1.50
C ILE A 144 4.28 15.39 1.83
N GLN A 145 4.22 16.28 0.84
CA GLN A 145 3.31 17.43 0.88
C GLN A 145 1.96 16.98 0.31
N TYR A 146 0.91 17.02 1.13
CA TYR A 146 -0.45 16.70 0.68
C TYR A 146 -1.18 17.98 0.28
N GLN A 147 -1.55 18.10 -1.00
CA GLN A 147 -2.21 19.28 -1.56
C GLN A 147 -1.44 20.57 -1.19
N ASP A 148 -2.09 21.51 -0.52
CA ASP A 148 -1.53 22.79 -0.11
C ASP A 148 -1.23 22.85 1.40
N ASP A 149 -1.12 21.68 2.05
CA ASP A 149 -0.64 21.60 3.43
C ASP A 149 0.73 22.29 3.54
N LEU A 150 0.86 23.13 4.56
CA LEU A 150 2.10 23.86 4.86
C LEU A 150 3.19 22.93 5.42
N GLU A 151 2.76 21.89 6.14
CA GLU A 151 3.64 20.94 6.81
C GLU A 151 3.68 19.59 6.07
N LEU A 152 4.86 18.95 6.10
CA LEU A 152 5.05 17.62 5.51
C LEU A 152 4.58 16.52 6.46
N ARG A 153 3.76 15.61 5.94
CA ARG A 153 3.20 14.48 6.69
C ARG A 153 3.99 13.22 6.39
N ASN A 154 3.97 12.23 7.29
CA ASN A 154 4.47 10.90 6.91
C ASN A 154 3.44 10.15 6.05
N LEU A 155 3.93 9.61 4.94
CA LEU A 155 3.29 8.56 4.17
C LEU A 155 3.85 7.22 4.64
N LEU A 156 2.98 6.22 4.71
CA LEU A 156 3.31 4.81 4.85
C LEU A 156 3.18 4.13 3.49
N GLY A 157 4.23 3.45 3.05
CA GLY A 157 4.22 2.59 1.89
C GLY A 157 4.35 1.14 2.29
N LEU A 158 3.60 0.26 1.61
CA LEU A 158 3.72 -1.18 1.76
C LEU A 158 3.95 -1.80 0.38
N GLU A 159 5.04 -2.52 0.24
CA GLU A 159 5.41 -3.26 -0.96
C GLU A 159 5.20 -4.76 -0.76
N PHE A 160 4.74 -5.42 -1.82
CA PHE A 160 4.53 -6.85 -1.92
C PHE A 160 5.28 -7.36 -3.14
N HIS A 161 6.21 -8.28 -2.94
CA HIS A 161 6.92 -8.99 -3.99
C HIS A 161 6.69 -10.47 -3.83
N PHE A 162 5.89 -11.08 -4.71
CA PHE A 162 5.54 -12.49 -4.67
C PHE A 162 5.67 -13.11 -6.06
N GLN A 163 5.83 -14.43 -6.13
CA GLN A 163 5.87 -15.16 -7.40
C GLN A 163 4.49 -15.33 -8.06
N ASP A 164 3.41 -15.12 -7.30
CA ASP A 164 2.05 -15.34 -7.77
C ASP A 164 1.16 -14.12 -7.48
N ARG A 165 0.28 -13.80 -8.43
CA ARG A 165 -0.68 -12.70 -8.32
C ARG A 165 -1.67 -12.90 -7.18
N GLN A 166 -2.15 -14.13 -6.96
CA GLN A 166 -3.16 -14.38 -5.92
C GLN A 166 -2.58 -14.11 -4.54
N MET A 167 -1.30 -14.44 -4.33
CA MET A 167 -0.59 -14.06 -3.11
C MET A 167 -0.55 -12.54 -2.91
N VAL A 168 -0.23 -11.76 -3.94
CA VAL A 168 -0.27 -10.28 -3.85
C VAL A 168 -1.67 -9.79 -3.47
N ASP A 169 -2.70 -10.24 -4.17
CA ASP A 169 -4.08 -9.81 -3.95
C ASP A 169 -4.58 -10.20 -2.55
N PHE A 170 -4.21 -11.40 -2.08
CA PHE A 170 -4.51 -11.88 -0.74
C PHE A 170 -3.86 -11.04 0.37
N HIS A 171 -2.63 -10.54 0.16
CA HIS A 171 -1.98 -9.66 1.12
C HIS A 171 -2.59 -8.25 1.13
N HIS A 172 -3.03 -7.73 -0.02
CA HIS A 172 -3.82 -6.48 -0.06
C HIS A 172 -5.15 -6.60 0.68
N LYS A 173 -5.82 -7.75 0.56
CA LYS A 173 -7.00 -8.06 1.37
C LYS A 173 -6.67 -8.07 2.85
N ALA A 174 -5.62 -8.78 3.25
CA ALA A 174 -5.20 -8.85 4.64
C ALA A 174 -4.85 -7.47 5.21
N LEU A 175 -4.15 -6.63 4.43
CA LEU A 175 -3.85 -5.25 4.78
C LEU A 175 -5.13 -4.45 5.05
N ARG A 176 -6.11 -4.54 4.15
CA ARG A 176 -7.41 -3.87 4.33
C ARG A 176 -8.06 -4.27 5.64
N HIS A 177 -8.13 -5.57 5.93
CA HIS A 177 -8.71 -6.06 7.17
C HIS A 177 -7.97 -5.50 8.39
N PHE A 178 -6.63 -5.53 8.37
CA PHE A 178 -5.84 -4.94 9.45
C PHE A 178 -6.21 -3.47 9.66
N LEU A 179 -6.14 -2.65 8.60
CA LEU A 179 -6.36 -1.20 8.68
C LEU A 179 -7.78 -0.82 9.07
N THR A 180 -8.80 -1.55 8.63
CA THR A 180 -10.20 -1.17 8.85
C THR A 180 -10.86 -1.87 10.03
N GLN A 181 -10.28 -2.96 10.56
CA GLN A 181 -10.94 -3.77 11.60
C GLN A 181 -10.07 -4.01 12.84
N TYR A 182 -8.74 -3.94 12.73
CA TYR A 182 -7.83 -4.29 13.83
C TYR A 182 -6.97 -3.11 14.31
N LEU A 183 -6.67 -2.16 13.44
CA LEU A 183 -5.90 -0.99 13.82
C LEU A 183 -6.70 -0.12 14.79
N VAL A 184 -6.11 0.13 15.97
CA VAL A 184 -6.63 1.08 16.94
C VAL A 184 -5.82 2.37 16.82
N LEU A 185 -6.50 3.48 16.53
CA LEU A 185 -5.86 4.79 16.45
C LEU A 185 -5.55 5.32 17.86
N PRO A 186 -4.45 6.07 18.03
CA PRO A 186 -4.21 6.78 19.27
C PRO A 186 -5.28 7.86 19.47
N LEU A 187 -5.72 8.02 20.72
CA LEU A 187 -6.65 9.08 21.16
C LEU A 187 -5.97 10.45 21.16
#